data_AF-A0AAP3VAZ7-F1
#
_entry.id   AF-A0AAP3VAZ7-F1
#
_cell.length_a   1.000
_cell.length_b   1.000
_cell.length_c   1.000
_cell.angle_alpha   90.00
_cell.angle_beta   90.00
_cell.angle_gamma   90.00
#
_symmetry.space_group_name_H-M   'P 1'
#
loop_
_entity.id
_entity.type
_entity.pdbx_description
1 polymer ?
#
loop_
_entity_poly.entity_id
_entity_poly.type
_entity_poly.pdbx_seq_one_letter_code
_entity_poly.pdbx_strand_id
1 'polypeptide(L)'
;MQQRITINLNTDSKTTDKTTILEYCRSHGIAGIETPCGGKGTCGKCKVTVAKPYYKDVLACQTKICDGMEIIVGRKESTGTKEDSMVVLTNGENVSEKFNEHVNRNVEDTLAACDIGTTTVVCYLIDKETGQIISTRSGANPQRSFGADVLSRIDAAARADDNDKANGGLQMMQTQIVSLLNGWISEMLTECGRTKVSRFSVAGNTVMCHLLMGISPEKLGKAPFMPDEYFGREFNPLDIGLENCQTMIIFPAVSGFVGGDITAGMMETVNCNELTLYLDIGTNGEMALGKGDRYVCCATAAGPAFEGAQIELGMPAAKGAVDKVWLEGRRIKYSVIGNDRPVGLCGSGLIDALAVLLKAGIIDENGTILSGQELPILFRSYVFEVEAEETAQSTELSLAVHIAPGVYITQEDIRKLQLAKGAIAAGIEVLFKEYGCTPCNIDVLTFAGGFGNYIDKASAAAIGLFPQELLDKAKEVGNAAGNGAVSAALSQEAWERALEISGNMRYIELASYPHFNEMYVEHMNF
;
A
#
# COMPACT_ATOMS: atom_id res chain seq x y z
N MET A 1 16.36 8.77 14.61
CA MET A 1 17.45 9.78 14.56
C MET A 1 16.86 11.20 14.55
N GLN A 2 17.22 12.09 15.49
CA GLN A 2 16.70 13.47 15.55
C GLN A 2 17.56 14.41 14.71
N GLN A 3 16.96 15.11 13.75
CA GLN A 3 17.62 16.11 12.92
C GLN A 3 17.23 17.51 13.37
N ARG A 4 18.23 18.35 13.67
CA ARG A 4 18.03 19.77 13.98
C ARG A 4 18.23 20.60 12.72
N ILE A 5 17.26 21.43 12.40
CA ILE A 5 17.20 22.18 11.14
C ILE A 5 17.00 23.64 11.46
N THR A 6 17.84 24.49 10.89
CA THR A 6 17.73 25.95 11.01
C THR A 6 17.14 26.49 9.72
N ILE A 7 16.01 27.17 9.84
CA ILE A 7 15.31 27.80 8.72
C ILE A 7 15.92 29.18 8.50
N ASN A 8 16.50 29.41 7.33
CA ASN A 8 17.10 30.69 6.94
C ASN A 8 16.35 31.24 5.72
N LEU A 9 15.52 32.27 5.92
CA LEU A 9 14.72 32.86 4.85
C LEU A 9 15.57 33.79 3.95
N ASN A 10 16.67 34.32 4.47
CA ASN A 10 17.52 35.28 3.74
C ASN A 10 18.33 34.66 2.58
N THR A 11 18.45 33.34 2.53
CA THR A 11 19.10 32.61 1.41
C THR A 11 18.11 31.97 0.45
N ASP A 12 16.82 31.95 0.81
CA ASP A 12 15.77 31.29 0.04
C ASP A 12 14.89 32.32 -0.67
N SER A 13 15.17 32.55 -1.96
CA SER A 13 14.34 33.42 -2.82
C SER A 13 12.93 32.87 -3.09
N LYS A 14 12.57 31.71 -2.51
CA LYS A 14 11.33 30.97 -2.75
C LYS A 14 10.34 30.94 -1.56
N THR A 15 10.69 31.48 -0.39
CA THR A 15 9.82 31.40 0.80
C THR A 15 8.91 32.62 0.92
N THR A 16 7.58 32.41 0.96
CA THR A 16 6.58 33.46 1.23
C THR A 16 6.21 33.50 2.72
N ASP A 17 5.68 34.62 3.21
CA ASP A 17 5.19 34.85 4.60
C ASP A 17 4.05 33.90 5.07
N LYS A 18 3.65 32.93 4.24
CA LYS A 18 2.61 31.94 4.53
C LYS A 18 3.15 30.51 4.66
N THR A 19 4.42 30.26 4.36
CA THR A 19 5.01 28.92 4.34
C THR A 19 4.97 28.26 5.72
N THR A 20 4.44 27.05 5.79
CA THR A 20 4.44 26.22 7.01
C THR A 20 5.75 25.44 7.17
N ILE A 21 6.04 24.97 8.39
CA ILE A 21 7.21 24.11 8.65
C ILE A 21 7.18 22.89 7.72
N LEU A 22 6.01 22.29 7.53
CA LEU A 22 5.85 21.14 6.64
C LEU A 22 6.17 21.47 5.18
N GLU A 23 5.68 22.58 4.65
CA GLU A 23 5.97 23.01 3.27
C GLU A 23 7.45 23.29 3.07
N TYR A 24 8.10 23.96 4.03
CA TYR A 24 9.54 24.19 4.02
C TYR A 24 10.33 22.89 4.02
N CYS A 25 9.99 21.94 4.91
CA CYS A 25 10.65 20.64 4.94
C CYS A 25 10.46 19.87 3.61
N ARG A 26 9.26 19.89 3.03
CA ARG A 26 8.98 19.23 1.75
C ARG A 26 9.78 19.84 0.60
N SER A 27 9.86 21.17 0.50
CA SER A 27 10.59 21.84 -0.58
C SER A 27 12.10 21.65 -0.52
N HIS A 28 12.64 21.34 0.67
CA HIS A 28 14.06 21.10 0.91
C HIS A 28 14.44 19.62 0.98
N GLY A 29 13.50 18.71 0.66
CA GLY A 29 13.75 17.26 0.71
C GLY A 29 14.04 16.73 2.12
N ILE A 30 13.64 17.46 3.16
CA ILE A 30 13.80 17.04 4.56
C ILE A 30 12.76 15.96 4.87
N ALA A 31 13.24 14.73 5.08
CA ALA A 31 12.43 13.60 5.48
C ALA A 31 12.19 13.55 7.01
N GLY A 32 11.21 12.73 7.44
CA GLY A 32 10.99 12.43 8.87
C GLY A 32 9.75 13.06 9.52
N ILE A 33 8.93 13.78 8.75
CA ILE A 33 7.62 14.28 9.19
C ILE A 33 6.51 13.46 8.51
N GLU A 34 5.73 12.73 9.30
CA GLU A 34 4.58 11.97 8.80
C GLU A 34 3.34 12.84 8.69
N THR A 35 2.64 12.80 7.55
CA THR A 35 1.40 13.56 7.35
C THR A 35 0.27 12.73 6.73
N PRO A 36 -0.23 11.67 7.41
CA PRO A 36 -1.32 10.86 6.87
C PRO A 36 -2.55 11.67 6.43
N CYS A 37 -2.88 12.74 7.18
CA CYS A 37 -4.00 13.63 6.85
C CYS A 37 -3.74 14.62 5.71
N GLY A 38 -2.65 14.51 4.96
CA GLY A 38 -2.31 15.44 3.87
C GLY A 38 -2.09 16.90 4.32
N GLY A 39 -1.69 17.10 5.58
CA GLY A 39 -1.44 18.43 6.14
C GLY A 39 -2.68 19.14 6.73
N LYS A 40 -3.83 18.48 6.83
CA LYS A 40 -5.08 19.05 7.39
C LYS A 40 -5.03 19.26 8.92
N GLY A 41 -4.03 18.73 9.62
CA GLY A 41 -3.86 18.87 11.07
C GLY A 41 -4.70 17.93 11.92
N THR A 42 -5.51 17.05 11.32
CA THR A 42 -6.46 16.18 12.04
C THR A 42 -5.81 14.97 12.70
N CYS A 43 -4.71 14.44 12.15
CA CYS A 43 -4.09 13.20 12.65
C CYS A 43 -3.02 13.37 13.74
N GLY A 44 -2.56 14.61 14.01
CA GLY A 44 -1.50 14.89 14.98
C GLY A 44 -0.09 14.34 14.70
N LYS A 45 0.11 13.50 13.67
CA LYS A 45 1.38 12.77 13.43
C LYS A 45 2.54 13.64 12.93
N CYS A 46 2.28 14.84 12.43
CA CYS A 46 3.30 15.77 11.95
C CYS A 46 3.93 16.64 13.05
N LYS A 47 3.86 16.19 14.31
CA LYS A 47 4.31 16.96 15.46
C LYS A 47 5.84 17.08 15.44
N VAL A 48 6.34 18.30 15.54
CA VAL A 48 7.76 18.64 15.60
C VAL A 48 8.02 19.58 16.77
N THR A 49 9.23 19.58 17.30
CA THR A 49 9.62 20.52 18.36
C THR A 49 10.27 21.74 17.73
N VAL A 50 9.69 22.93 17.93
CA VAL A 50 10.39 24.19 17.70
C VAL A 50 11.34 24.37 18.89
N ALA A 51 12.64 24.57 18.61
CA ALA A 51 13.67 24.83 19.61
C ALA A 51 13.99 26.33 19.74
N LYS A 52 13.80 27.10 18.66
CA LYS A 52 13.85 28.57 18.64
C LYS A 52 12.78 29.11 17.67
N PRO A 53 12.11 30.24 17.97
CA PRO A 53 12.37 31.16 19.09
C PRO A 53 11.73 30.73 20.42
N TYR A 54 10.90 29.70 20.41
CA TYR A 54 10.25 29.15 21.60
C TYR A 54 10.41 27.63 21.62
N TYR A 55 10.44 27.03 22.82
CA TYR A 55 10.54 25.58 22.98
C TYR A 55 9.15 24.98 23.11
N LYS A 56 8.56 24.50 22.00
CA LYS A 56 7.19 23.97 21.99
C LYS A 56 7.00 22.91 20.90
N ASP A 57 6.25 21.86 21.23
CA ASP A 57 5.74 20.92 20.25
C ASP A 57 4.56 21.51 19.49
N VAL A 58 4.66 21.51 18.17
CA VAL A 58 3.68 22.10 17.27
C VAL A 58 3.39 21.15 16.10
N LEU A 59 2.24 21.34 15.45
CA LEU A 59 1.95 20.63 14.21
C LEU A 59 2.70 21.31 13.07
N ALA A 60 3.61 20.59 12.41
CA ALA A 60 4.39 21.13 11.30
C ALA A 60 3.50 21.65 10.17
N CYS A 61 2.34 21.02 9.95
CA CYS A 61 1.40 21.39 8.90
C CYS A 61 0.54 22.64 9.19
N GLN A 62 0.60 23.19 10.40
CA GLN A 62 -0.20 24.36 10.82
C GLN A 62 0.67 25.53 11.29
N THR A 63 1.97 25.30 11.48
CA THR A 63 2.87 26.30 12.06
C THR A 63 3.66 26.97 10.96
N LYS A 64 3.55 28.30 10.88
CA LYS A 64 4.33 29.12 9.94
C LYS A 64 5.79 29.21 10.35
N ILE A 65 6.68 29.23 9.36
CA ILE A 65 8.11 29.42 9.57
C ILE A 65 8.44 30.90 9.86
N CYS A 66 9.57 31.14 10.52
CA CYS A 66 10.18 32.46 10.62
C CYS A 66 11.69 32.35 10.48
N ASP A 67 12.35 33.45 10.12
CA ASP A 67 13.81 33.48 9.96
C ASP A 67 14.52 33.12 11.27
N GLY A 68 15.54 32.26 11.17
CA GLY A 68 16.27 31.74 12.33
C GLY A 68 15.49 30.74 13.18
N MET A 69 14.31 30.28 12.74
CA MET A 69 13.56 29.22 13.42
C MET A 69 14.39 27.93 13.41
N GLU A 70 14.57 27.32 14.58
CA GLU A 70 15.21 26.01 14.70
C GLU A 70 14.14 24.97 15.03
N ILE A 71 14.04 23.93 14.22
CA ILE A 71 13.12 22.81 14.43
C ILE A 71 13.91 21.53 14.66
N ILE A 72 13.32 20.62 15.43
CA ILE A 72 13.82 19.25 15.64
C ILE A 72 12.81 18.30 15.03
N VAL A 73 13.27 17.54 14.03
CA VAL A 73 12.49 16.56 13.27
C VAL A 73 12.94 15.16 13.69
N GLY A 74 11.99 14.26 14.01
CA GLY A 74 12.24 12.89 14.46
C GLY A 74 11.68 12.59 15.86
N ARG A 75 11.16 11.38 16.09
CA ARG A 75 10.63 10.96 17.40
C ARG A 75 11.70 11.02 18.49
N LYS A 76 11.31 11.37 19.72
CA LYS A 76 12.09 11.03 20.93
C LYS A 76 12.14 9.49 21.03
N GLU A 77 13.19 8.88 20.48
CA GLU A 77 13.47 7.46 20.72
C GLU A 77 14.00 7.30 22.14
N SER A 78 13.28 6.52 22.95
CA SER A 78 13.88 5.74 24.02
C SER A 78 14.88 4.75 23.39
N THR A 79 16.16 5.09 23.43
CA THR A 79 17.36 4.24 23.26
C THR A 79 17.16 2.89 22.55
N GLY A 80 17.54 2.81 21.28
CA GLY A 80 17.76 1.56 20.55
C GLY A 80 18.15 1.82 19.09
N THR A 81 19.37 1.46 18.71
CA THR A 81 20.03 1.80 17.44
C THR A 81 19.56 1.04 16.20
N LYS A 82 19.68 1.73 15.05
CA LYS A 82 19.80 1.33 13.64
C LYS A 82 18.51 1.06 12.83
N GLU A 83 18.38 1.89 11.79
CA GLU A 83 17.66 1.74 10.51
C GLU A 83 16.34 0.94 10.55
N ASP A 84 15.22 1.68 10.51
CA ASP A 84 13.91 1.20 10.08
C ASP A 84 13.98 0.74 8.63
N SER A 85 14.52 -0.46 8.42
CA SER A 85 14.32 -1.23 7.21
C SER A 85 12.92 -1.85 7.30
N MET A 86 12.00 -1.31 6.51
CA MET A 86 10.76 -2.01 6.23
C MET A 86 11.15 -3.25 5.41
N VAL A 87 11.13 -4.42 6.05
CA VAL A 87 11.53 -5.67 5.40
C VAL A 87 10.36 -6.12 4.53
N VAL A 88 10.43 -5.83 3.23
CA VAL A 88 9.69 -6.64 2.25
C VAL A 88 10.46 -7.95 2.13
N LEU A 89 9.98 -9.03 2.76
CA LEU A 89 10.55 -10.36 2.53
C LEU A 89 10.13 -10.79 1.12
N THR A 90 10.95 -10.47 0.12
CA THR A 90 10.78 -11.02 -1.23
C THR A 90 11.17 -12.49 -1.20
N ASN A 91 10.27 -13.37 -0.77
CA ASN A 91 10.43 -14.81 -1.02
C ASN A 91 10.05 -15.09 -2.48
N GLY A 92 10.96 -14.76 -3.39
CA GLY A 92 11.03 -15.44 -4.68
C GLY A 92 11.82 -16.73 -4.47
N GLU A 93 11.19 -17.88 -4.65
CA GLU A 93 11.89 -19.16 -4.67
C GLU A 93 13.03 -19.09 -5.69
N ASN A 94 14.25 -19.33 -5.23
CA ASN A 94 15.40 -19.56 -6.10
C ASN A 94 15.12 -20.81 -6.94
N VAL A 95 14.74 -20.63 -8.20
CA VAL A 95 14.87 -21.67 -9.21
C VAL A 95 16.34 -21.76 -9.60
N SER A 96 17.15 -22.37 -8.73
CA SER A 96 18.53 -22.74 -9.06
C SER A 96 18.59 -24.23 -9.36
N GLU A 97 18.84 -24.60 -10.62
CA GLU A 97 19.76 -25.69 -11.00
C GLU A 97 19.87 -25.86 -12.53
N LYS A 98 20.97 -25.38 -13.14
CA LYS A 98 22.02 -26.22 -13.76
C LYS A 98 23.01 -25.39 -14.61
N PHE A 99 24.28 -25.76 -14.45
CA PHE A 99 25.51 -25.20 -15.04
C PHE A 99 25.55 -25.13 -16.58
N ASN A 100 26.26 -24.13 -17.12
CA ASN A 100 27.50 -24.36 -17.89
C ASN A 100 28.33 -23.08 -18.10
N GLU A 101 29.64 -23.21 -17.92
CA GLU A 101 30.67 -22.21 -18.21
C GLU A 101 30.84 -21.96 -19.72
N HIS A 102 31.37 -20.77 -20.01
CA HIS A 102 31.79 -20.21 -21.30
C HIS A 102 30.70 -19.51 -22.13
N VAL A 103 30.49 -18.22 -21.85
CA VAL A 103 29.92 -17.28 -22.83
C VAL A 103 30.82 -16.06 -22.96
N ASN A 104 31.19 -15.78 -24.21
CA ASN A 104 31.92 -14.62 -24.67
C ASN A 104 31.30 -13.32 -24.10
N ARG A 105 32.08 -12.53 -23.36
CA ARG A 105 31.68 -11.20 -22.90
C ARG A 105 31.61 -10.24 -24.07
N ASN A 106 30.41 -10.10 -24.64
CA ASN A 106 30.00 -8.95 -25.43
C ASN A 106 28.48 -9.01 -25.67
N VAL A 107 27.66 -8.52 -24.72
CA VAL A 107 26.50 -7.63 -24.97
C VAL A 107 26.19 -6.83 -23.68
N GLU A 108 26.23 -5.49 -23.80
CA GLU A 108 25.96 -4.51 -22.74
C GLU A 108 24.49 -4.08 -22.74
N ASP A 109 23.56 -5.02 -22.58
CA ASP A 109 22.14 -4.70 -22.63
C ASP A 109 21.45 -5.09 -21.33
N THR A 110 20.84 -4.11 -20.68
CA THR A 110 20.25 -4.19 -19.35
C THR A 110 18.85 -3.61 -19.42
N LEU A 111 17.91 -4.25 -18.74
CA LEU A 111 16.54 -3.80 -18.64
C LEU A 111 16.27 -3.38 -17.19
N ALA A 112 15.21 -2.61 -16.99
CA ALA A 112 14.71 -2.35 -15.66
C ALA A 112 13.19 -2.48 -15.61
N ALA A 113 12.68 -2.81 -14.43
CA ALA A 113 11.26 -2.86 -14.16
C ALA A 113 10.98 -2.19 -12.82
N CYS A 114 9.81 -1.55 -12.67
CA CYS A 114 9.43 -0.88 -11.44
C CYS A 114 7.94 -1.07 -11.17
N ASP A 115 7.63 -1.34 -9.91
CA ASP A 115 6.31 -1.29 -9.33
C ASP A 115 6.22 -0.08 -8.41
N ILE A 116 5.40 0.90 -8.80
CA ILE A 116 5.17 2.13 -8.04
C ILE A 116 3.86 2.00 -7.27
N GLY A 117 3.96 1.41 -6.08
CA GLY A 117 2.86 1.37 -5.12
C GLY A 117 2.69 2.69 -4.38
N THR A 118 1.51 2.89 -3.79
CA THR A 118 1.20 4.07 -2.97
C THR A 118 2.14 4.14 -1.76
N THR A 119 2.38 3.02 -1.06
CA THR A 119 3.23 2.98 0.15
C THR A 119 4.68 2.62 -0.17
N THR A 120 4.90 1.72 -1.12
CA THR A 120 6.20 1.10 -1.40
C THR A 120 6.51 1.17 -2.89
N VAL A 121 7.76 1.44 -3.24
CA VAL A 121 8.27 1.37 -4.61
C VAL A 121 9.29 0.24 -4.67
N VAL A 122 9.23 -0.60 -5.70
CA VAL A 122 10.20 -1.68 -5.92
C VAL A 122 10.75 -1.57 -7.33
N CYS A 123 12.06 -1.53 -7.47
CA CYS A 123 12.76 -1.42 -8.75
C CYS A 123 13.72 -2.59 -8.93
N TYR A 124 13.71 -3.17 -10.13
CA TYR A 124 14.48 -4.34 -10.52
C TYR A 124 15.41 -3.97 -11.66
N LEU A 125 16.67 -4.37 -11.57
CA LEU A 125 17.61 -4.35 -12.68
C LEU A 125 17.73 -5.77 -13.22
N ILE A 126 17.61 -5.94 -14.53
CA ILE A 126 17.49 -7.25 -15.19
C ILE A 126 18.58 -7.37 -16.25
N ASP A 127 19.28 -8.50 -16.26
CA ASP A 127 20.19 -8.84 -17.34
C ASP A 127 19.40 -9.34 -18.55
N LYS A 128 19.54 -8.67 -19.69
CA LYS A 128 18.70 -8.95 -20.87
C LYS A 128 18.99 -10.31 -21.50
N GLU A 129 20.23 -10.79 -21.42
CA GLU A 129 20.63 -12.05 -22.04
C GLU A 129 20.12 -13.25 -21.24
N THR A 130 20.25 -13.18 -19.92
CA THR A 130 19.90 -14.28 -19.02
C THR A 130 18.45 -14.20 -18.54
N GLY A 131 17.83 -13.02 -18.62
CA GLY A 131 16.51 -12.74 -18.03
C GLY A 131 16.52 -12.66 -16.51
N GLN A 132 17.69 -12.73 -15.87
CA GLN A 132 17.79 -12.75 -14.41
C GLN A 132 17.73 -11.35 -13.82
N ILE A 133 17.03 -11.22 -12.68
CA ILE A 133 17.10 -10.03 -11.84
C ILE A 133 18.48 -9.99 -11.18
N ILE A 134 19.29 -9.01 -11.56
CA ILE A 134 20.68 -8.84 -11.09
C ILE A 134 20.81 -7.85 -9.93
N SER A 135 19.82 -6.99 -9.73
CA SER A 135 19.75 -6.10 -8.57
C SER A 135 18.30 -5.74 -8.26
N THR A 136 18.01 -5.45 -6.99
CA THR A 136 16.69 -5.02 -6.54
C THR A 136 16.84 -3.89 -5.51
N ARG A 137 15.98 -2.89 -5.61
CA ARG A 137 15.80 -1.83 -4.61
C ARG A 137 14.34 -1.75 -4.22
N SER A 138 14.10 -1.58 -2.93
CA SER A 138 12.76 -1.41 -2.37
C SER A 138 12.81 -0.37 -1.26
N GLY A 139 11.76 0.43 -1.15
CA GLY A 139 11.69 1.48 -0.15
C GLY A 139 10.35 2.20 -0.13
N ALA A 140 10.16 3.03 0.89
CA ALA A 140 8.95 3.81 1.05
C ALA A 140 8.80 4.83 -0.10
N ASN A 141 7.59 4.97 -0.63
CA ASN A 141 7.27 5.97 -1.64
C ASN A 141 7.43 7.39 -1.01
N PRO A 142 8.34 8.25 -1.52
CA PRO A 142 8.63 9.56 -0.93
C PRO A 142 7.42 10.50 -0.96
N GLN A 143 6.46 10.26 -1.86
CA GLN A 143 5.21 10.99 -1.96
C GLN A 143 4.31 10.80 -0.74
N ARG A 144 4.60 9.85 0.17
CA ARG A 144 3.95 9.73 1.49
C ARG A 144 3.99 11.02 2.30
N SER A 145 4.98 11.88 2.00
CA SER A 145 5.10 13.20 2.60
C SER A 145 3.95 14.12 2.24
N PHE A 146 3.17 13.86 1.17
CA PHE A 146 2.01 14.64 0.72
C PHE A 146 0.67 14.02 1.14
N GLY A 147 0.63 12.73 1.45
CA GLY A 147 -0.56 12.01 1.85
C GLY A 147 -0.30 10.50 1.96
N ALA A 148 -1.00 9.84 2.88
CA ALA A 148 -0.85 8.39 3.08
C ALA A 148 -1.56 7.55 2.00
N ASP A 149 -2.54 8.12 1.32
CA ASP A 149 -3.38 7.43 0.33
C ASP A 149 -3.45 8.20 -1.00
N VAL A 150 -4.09 7.59 -2.00
CA VAL A 150 -4.23 8.18 -3.34
C VAL A 150 -5.07 9.48 -3.33
N LEU A 151 -6.14 9.55 -2.54
CA LEU A 151 -7.05 10.71 -2.49
C LEU A 151 -6.38 11.94 -1.89
N SER A 152 -5.63 11.77 -0.81
CA SER A 152 -4.85 12.84 -0.18
C SER A 152 -3.74 13.35 -1.10
N ARG A 153 -3.15 12.48 -1.93
CA ARG A 153 -2.21 12.89 -2.98
C ARG A 153 -2.89 13.63 -4.13
N ILE A 154 -4.09 13.20 -4.55
CA ILE A 154 -4.87 13.93 -5.55
C ILE A 154 -5.19 15.35 -5.05
N ASP A 155 -5.66 15.48 -3.81
CA ASP A 155 -5.92 16.79 -3.17
C ASP A 155 -4.63 17.64 -3.11
N ALA A 156 -3.51 17.05 -2.70
CA ALA A 156 -2.21 17.75 -2.68
C ALA A 156 -1.74 18.18 -4.08
N ALA A 157 -1.98 17.37 -5.12
CA ALA A 157 -1.64 17.70 -6.50
C ALA A 157 -2.53 18.83 -7.05
N ALA A 158 -3.82 18.83 -6.68
CA ALA A 158 -4.81 19.83 -7.11
C ALA A 158 -4.62 21.20 -6.44
N ARG A 159 -3.93 21.26 -5.30
CA ARG A 159 -3.54 22.52 -4.64
C ARG A 159 -2.39 23.17 -5.40
N ALA A 160 -2.73 23.89 -6.47
CA ALA A 160 -1.85 24.88 -7.06
C ALA A 160 -1.99 26.20 -6.29
N ASP A 161 -0.87 26.77 -5.84
CA ASP A 161 -0.85 28.14 -5.36
C ASP A 161 -0.90 29.05 -6.60
N ASP A 162 -1.91 29.92 -6.68
CA ASP A 162 -2.18 30.78 -7.86
C ASP A 162 -0.99 31.68 -8.25
N ASN A 163 0.03 31.80 -7.39
CA ASN A 163 1.18 32.67 -7.56
C ASN A 163 2.49 31.94 -7.94
N ASP A 164 2.57 30.61 -7.94
CA ASP A 164 3.85 29.94 -8.19
C ASP A 164 3.69 28.55 -8.85
N LYS A 165 3.56 28.54 -10.19
CA LYS A 165 3.44 27.32 -11.00
C LYS A 165 4.65 26.39 -10.91
N ALA A 166 5.79 26.85 -10.37
CA ALA A 166 7.01 26.06 -10.23
C ALA A 166 7.05 25.20 -8.95
N ASN A 167 6.16 25.44 -7.98
CA ASN A 167 6.19 24.82 -6.64
C ASN A 167 4.88 24.08 -6.26
N GLY A 168 4.04 23.72 -7.25
CA GLY A 168 2.79 22.97 -7.00
C GLY A 168 3.02 21.53 -6.52
N GLY A 169 2.09 20.99 -5.73
CA GLY A 169 2.22 19.65 -5.16
C GLY A 169 2.44 18.53 -6.19
N LEU A 170 1.87 18.67 -7.40
CA LEU A 170 2.11 17.77 -8.53
C LEU A 170 3.60 17.71 -8.92
N GLN A 171 4.21 18.87 -9.18
CA GLN A 171 5.62 18.95 -9.60
C GLN A 171 6.56 18.42 -8.52
N MET A 172 6.27 18.70 -7.25
CA MET A 172 7.07 18.20 -6.14
C MET A 172 6.99 16.68 -6.03
N MET A 173 5.78 16.10 -6.13
CA MET A 173 5.60 14.64 -6.08
C MET A 173 6.23 13.94 -7.29
N GLN A 174 6.14 14.53 -8.48
CA GLN A 174 6.84 14.04 -9.68
C GLN A 174 8.36 14.05 -9.44
N THR A 175 8.90 15.19 -8.99
CA THR A 175 10.33 15.35 -8.74
C THR A 175 10.83 14.32 -7.73
N GLN A 176 10.07 14.07 -6.65
CA GLN A 176 10.43 13.08 -5.64
C GLN A 176 10.50 11.65 -6.18
N ILE A 177 9.50 11.22 -6.97
CA ILE A 177 9.52 9.86 -7.52
C ILE A 177 10.58 9.69 -8.60
N VAL A 178 10.76 10.67 -9.50
CA VAL A 178 11.81 10.65 -10.53
C VAL A 178 13.20 10.65 -9.89
N SER A 179 13.42 11.47 -8.86
CA SER A 179 14.71 11.50 -8.15
C SER A 179 15.04 10.18 -7.47
N LEU A 180 14.03 9.51 -6.87
CA LEU A 180 14.19 8.18 -6.30
C LEU A 180 14.62 7.17 -7.36
N LEU A 181 13.91 7.14 -8.50
CA LEU A 181 14.19 6.20 -9.59
C LEU A 181 15.57 6.46 -10.21
N ASN A 182 15.94 7.72 -10.47
CA ASN A 182 17.28 8.08 -10.95
C ASN A 182 18.38 7.63 -9.98
N GLY A 183 18.19 7.86 -8.67
CA GLY A 183 19.13 7.43 -7.64
C GLY A 183 19.31 5.91 -7.65
N TRP A 184 18.21 5.16 -7.55
CA TRP A 184 18.24 3.70 -7.54
C TRP A 184 18.80 3.09 -8.82
N ILE A 185 18.37 3.56 -10.00
CA ILE A 185 18.85 3.03 -11.28
C ILE A 185 20.36 3.30 -11.41
N SER A 186 20.83 4.50 -11.05
CA SER A 186 22.26 4.84 -11.13
C SER A 186 23.11 4.01 -10.18
N GLU A 187 22.65 3.82 -8.94
CA GLU A 187 23.32 2.97 -7.95
C GLU A 187 23.39 1.51 -8.43
N MET A 188 22.26 0.94 -8.85
CA MET A 188 22.21 -0.45 -9.33
C MET A 188 23.07 -0.67 -10.58
N LEU A 189 23.05 0.26 -11.53
CA LEU A 189 23.91 0.20 -12.72
C LEU A 189 25.39 0.22 -12.34
N THR A 190 25.77 1.12 -11.42
CA THR A 190 27.16 1.26 -10.94
C THR A 190 27.64 -0.02 -10.26
N GLU A 191 26.82 -0.60 -9.37
CA GLU A 191 27.13 -1.86 -8.66
C GLU A 191 27.32 -3.04 -9.61
N CYS A 192 26.52 -3.10 -10.68
CA CYS A 192 26.58 -4.16 -11.68
C CYS A 192 27.59 -3.91 -12.80
N GLY A 193 28.31 -2.77 -12.79
CA GLY A 193 29.24 -2.40 -13.86
C GLY A 193 28.55 -2.17 -15.21
N ARG A 194 27.29 -1.72 -15.20
CA ARG A 194 26.47 -1.37 -16.38
C ARG A 194 26.33 0.15 -16.46
N THR A 195 25.96 0.68 -17.62
CA THR A 195 25.89 2.14 -17.85
C THR A 195 24.53 2.65 -18.28
N LYS A 196 23.65 1.77 -18.77
CA LYS A 196 22.35 2.16 -19.34
C LYS A 196 21.35 1.03 -19.23
N VAL A 197 20.07 1.42 -19.27
CA VAL A 197 18.89 0.58 -19.39
C VAL A 197 18.29 0.80 -20.78
N SER A 198 18.12 -0.24 -21.59
CA SER A 198 17.53 -0.10 -22.93
C SER A 198 16.01 0.04 -22.90
N ARG A 199 15.35 -0.64 -21.96
CA ARG A 199 13.90 -0.54 -21.75
C ARG A 199 13.59 -0.58 -20.26
N PHE A 200 12.79 0.39 -19.83
CA PHE A 200 12.27 0.50 -18.47
C PHE A 200 10.77 0.24 -18.45
N SER A 201 10.32 -0.75 -17.69
CA SER A 201 8.91 -1.13 -17.59
C SER A 201 8.32 -0.68 -16.26
N VAL A 202 7.19 0.03 -16.28
CA VAL A 202 6.58 0.60 -15.06
C VAL A 202 5.15 0.11 -14.89
N ALA A 203 4.87 -0.50 -13.74
CA ALA A 203 3.55 -0.83 -13.24
C ALA A 203 3.22 0.03 -12.00
N GLY A 204 1.94 0.25 -11.76
CA GLY A 204 1.45 1.06 -10.64
C GLY A 204 0.00 1.48 -10.87
N ASN A 205 -0.69 1.88 -9.80
CA ASN A 205 -2.05 2.38 -9.94
C ASN A 205 -2.09 3.67 -10.76
N THR A 206 -3.25 3.98 -11.33
CA THR A 206 -3.45 5.09 -12.27
C THR A 206 -2.94 6.43 -11.73
N VAL A 207 -3.18 6.72 -10.44
CA VAL A 207 -2.72 7.95 -9.79
C VAL A 207 -1.20 8.00 -9.71
N MET A 208 -0.55 6.90 -9.34
CA MET A 208 0.92 6.85 -9.25
C MET A 208 1.57 7.09 -10.62
N CYS A 209 1.03 6.49 -11.69
CA CYS A 209 1.52 6.72 -13.05
C CYS A 209 1.28 8.16 -13.53
N HIS A 210 0.15 8.79 -13.17
CA HIS A 210 -0.10 10.22 -13.44
C HIS A 210 0.94 11.10 -12.75
N LEU A 211 1.21 10.86 -11.46
CA LEU A 211 2.19 11.60 -10.69
C LEU A 211 3.62 11.42 -11.23
N LEU A 212 3.99 10.21 -11.67
CA LEU A 212 5.27 9.95 -12.34
C LEU A 212 5.40 10.80 -13.63
N MET A 213 4.35 10.82 -14.44
CA MET A 213 4.35 11.53 -15.72
C MET A 213 4.11 13.04 -15.60
N GLY A 214 3.89 13.56 -14.39
CA GLY A 214 3.54 14.97 -14.18
C GLY A 214 2.18 15.36 -14.75
N ILE A 215 1.29 14.37 -14.95
CA ILE A 215 -0.08 14.56 -15.42
C ILE A 215 -0.96 14.81 -14.19
N SER A 216 -1.80 15.85 -14.22
CA SER A 216 -2.66 16.17 -13.07
C SER A 216 -3.68 15.04 -12.80
N PRO A 217 -3.70 14.47 -11.58
CA PRO A 217 -4.68 13.46 -11.22
C PRO A 217 -5.97 14.06 -10.66
N GLU A 218 -6.18 15.39 -10.74
CA GLU A 218 -7.32 16.08 -10.11
C GLU A 218 -8.69 15.47 -10.49
N LYS A 219 -8.86 15.09 -11.76
CA LYS A 219 -10.10 14.47 -12.25
C LYS A 219 -10.38 13.11 -11.64
N LEU A 220 -9.36 12.41 -11.13
CA LEU A 220 -9.50 11.13 -10.44
C LEU A 220 -10.11 11.29 -9.04
N GLY A 221 -10.09 12.51 -8.47
CA GLY A 221 -10.72 12.81 -7.18
C GLY A 221 -12.15 13.32 -7.29
N LYS A 222 -12.70 13.47 -8.51
CA LYS A 222 -14.02 14.08 -8.75
C LYS A 222 -14.80 13.20 -9.73
N ALA A 223 -16.04 12.85 -9.38
CA ALA A 223 -16.92 12.13 -10.30
C ALA A 223 -16.99 12.87 -11.66
N PRO A 224 -16.83 12.18 -12.81
CA PRO A 224 -16.90 10.73 -13.00
C PRO A 224 -15.58 9.95 -12.90
N PHE A 225 -14.56 10.47 -12.21
CA PHE A 225 -13.28 9.79 -11.91
C PHE A 225 -12.47 9.35 -13.15
N MET A 226 -12.57 10.14 -14.22
CA MET A 226 -11.97 9.79 -15.51
C MET A 226 -10.50 10.23 -15.57
N PRO A 227 -9.54 9.32 -15.84
CA PRO A 227 -8.15 9.68 -16.07
C PRO A 227 -7.98 10.45 -17.38
N ASP A 228 -6.97 11.31 -17.41
CA ASP A 228 -6.56 11.98 -18.65
C ASP A 228 -5.66 11.09 -19.52
N GLU A 229 -5.05 10.06 -18.92
CA GLU A 229 -4.19 9.11 -19.60
C GLU A 229 -4.45 7.68 -19.09
N TYR A 230 -4.65 6.74 -20.02
CA TYR A 230 -4.79 5.32 -19.70
C TYR A 230 -3.49 4.53 -19.94
N PHE A 231 -2.43 5.20 -20.42
CA PHE A 231 -1.10 4.62 -20.67
C PHE A 231 -1.16 3.49 -21.71
N GLY A 232 -0.38 2.41 -21.55
CA GLY A 232 -0.36 1.32 -22.54
C GLY A 232 0.44 1.62 -23.80
N ARG A 233 1.47 2.46 -23.69
CA ARG A 233 2.39 2.80 -24.81
C ARG A 233 3.81 3.07 -24.34
N GLU A 234 4.71 3.23 -25.30
CA GLU A 234 6.07 3.67 -25.06
C GLU A 234 6.15 5.19 -24.89
N PHE A 235 7.02 5.63 -23.98
CA PHE A 235 7.32 7.01 -23.61
C PHE A 235 8.82 7.23 -23.65
N ASN A 236 9.23 8.48 -23.92
CA ASN A 236 10.62 8.89 -23.79
C ASN A 236 10.93 9.22 -22.31
N PRO A 237 11.83 8.49 -21.63
CA PRO A 237 12.14 8.73 -20.23
C PRO A 237 12.66 10.15 -19.94
N LEU A 238 13.35 10.75 -20.92
CA LEU A 238 13.92 12.09 -20.78
C LEU A 238 12.84 13.18 -20.67
N ASP A 239 11.61 12.93 -21.13
CA ASP A 239 10.50 13.91 -21.06
C ASP A 239 10.11 14.21 -19.59
N ILE A 240 10.39 13.29 -18.67
CA ILE A 240 10.15 13.44 -17.23
C ILE A 240 11.45 13.60 -16.42
N GLY A 241 12.60 13.70 -17.09
CA GLY A 241 13.91 13.80 -16.43
C GLY A 241 14.45 12.48 -15.87
N LEU A 242 13.96 11.32 -16.35
CA LEU A 242 14.54 10.03 -16.00
C LEU A 242 15.76 9.74 -16.90
N GLU A 243 16.92 9.61 -16.28
CA GLU A 243 18.20 9.41 -16.95
C GLU A 243 18.55 7.92 -17.08
N ASN A 244 19.59 7.62 -17.86
CA ASN A 244 20.12 6.26 -18.08
C ASN A 244 19.16 5.23 -18.70
N CYS A 245 17.91 5.59 -18.97
CA CYS A 245 16.91 4.76 -19.64
C CYS A 245 16.69 5.25 -21.09
N GLN A 246 16.72 4.34 -22.06
CA GLN A 246 16.51 4.70 -23.47
C GLN A 246 15.02 4.78 -23.84
N THR A 247 14.23 3.79 -23.40
CA THR A 247 12.78 3.74 -23.62
C THR A 247 12.07 3.39 -22.32
N MET A 248 10.83 3.84 -22.15
CA MET A 248 9.99 3.47 -21.02
C MET A 248 8.61 3.04 -21.48
N ILE A 249 8.09 1.94 -20.95
CA ILE A 249 6.70 1.53 -21.12
C ILE A 249 5.99 1.66 -19.78
N ILE A 250 4.74 2.11 -19.80
CA ILE A 250 3.89 2.22 -18.61
C ILE A 250 2.64 1.37 -18.86
N PHE A 251 2.39 0.41 -17.97
CA PHE A 251 1.28 -0.51 -18.09
C PHE A 251 -0.06 0.20 -18.23
N PRO A 252 -0.98 -0.35 -19.04
CA PRO A 252 -2.26 0.27 -19.29
C PRO A 252 -3.13 0.24 -18.03
N ALA A 253 -3.69 1.39 -17.67
CA ALA A 253 -4.75 1.51 -16.69
C ALA A 253 -6.11 1.13 -17.32
N VAL A 254 -7.05 0.67 -16.49
CA VAL A 254 -8.41 0.33 -16.91
C VAL A 254 -9.41 1.39 -16.46
N SER A 255 -9.17 2.03 -15.32
CA SER A 255 -9.99 3.13 -14.80
C SER A 255 -9.15 4.07 -13.92
N GLY A 256 -9.79 5.07 -13.30
CA GLY A 256 -9.13 5.95 -12.34
C GLY A 256 -8.59 5.24 -11.09
N PHE A 257 -9.17 4.08 -10.74
CA PHE A 257 -8.84 3.33 -9.52
C PHE A 257 -8.34 1.90 -9.78
N VAL A 258 -8.31 1.45 -11.04
CA VAL A 258 -7.69 0.19 -11.45
C VAL A 258 -6.62 0.50 -12.48
N GLY A 259 -5.35 0.39 -12.07
CA GLY A 259 -4.22 0.83 -12.87
C GLY A 259 -3.40 -0.28 -13.52
N GLY A 260 -2.17 0.09 -13.87
CA GLY A 260 -1.22 -0.78 -14.56
C GLY A 260 -0.63 -1.88 -13.67
N ASP A 261 -0.69 -1.70 -12.35
CA ASP A 261 -0.38 -2.74 -11.35
C ASP A 261 -1.29 -3.97 -11.48
N ILE A 262 -2.60 -3.74 -11.60
CA ILE A 262 -3.58 -4.84 -11.76
C ILE A 262 -3.44 -5.50 -13.12
N THR A 263 -3.24 -4.73 -14.20
CA THR A 263 -3.07 -5.32 -15.53
C THR A 263 -1.75 -6.09 -15.64
N ALA A 264 -0.67 -5.60 -15.02
CA ALA A 264 0.59 -6.32 -14.90
C ALA A 264 0.44 -7.63 -14.10
N GLY A 265 -0.19 -7.56 -12.93
CA GLY A 265 -0.40 -8.72 -12.08
C GLY A 265 -1.30 -9.78 -12.73
N MET A 266 -2.37 -9.37 -13.42
CA MET A 266 -3.21 -10.31 -14.17
C MET A 266 -2.49 -10.92 -15.37
N MET A 267 -1.69 -10.13 -16.10
CA MET A 267 -0.90 -10.62 -17.22
C MET A 267 0.04 -11.75 -16.80
N GLU A 268 0.69 -11.59 -15.64
CA GLU A 268 1.61 -12.56 -15.08
C GLU A 268 0.91 -13.81 -14.52
N THR A 269 -0.26 -13.65 -13.89
CA THR A 269 -0.86 -14.71 -13.06
C THR A 269 -2.05 -15.43 -13.67
N VAL A 270 -2.77 -14.80 -14.61
CA VAL A 270 -4.02 -15.35 -15.14
C VAL A 270 -3.73 -16.25 -16.33
N ASN A 271 -4.12 -17.51 -16.22
CA ASN A 271 -4.11 -18.44 -17.35
C ASN A 271 -5.35 -18.22 -18.22
N CYS A 272 -5.20 -18.21 -19.54
CA CYS A 272 -6.34 -18.05 -20.46
C CYS A 272 -7.38 -19.17 -20.34
N ASN A 273 -7.01 -20.31 -19.74
CA ASN A 273 -7.87 -21.47 -19.56
C ASN A 273 -8.50 -21.60 -18.16
N GLU A 274 -8.19 -20.72 -17.20
CA GLU A 274 -8.70 -20.79 -15.83
C GLU A 274 -9.50 -19.54 -15.49
N LEU A 275 -10.65 -19.70 -14.84
CA LEU A 275 -11.40 -18.57 -14.30
C LEU A 275 -10.77 -18.13 -12.98
N THR A 276 -10.07 -17.00 -13.04
CA THR A 276 -9.27 -16.51 -11.93
C THR A 276 -9.93 -15.31 -11.27
N LEU A 277 -10.11 -15.37 -9.95
CA LEU A 277 -10.36 -14.20 -9.10
C LEU A 277 -9.01 -13.71 -8.59
N TYR A 278 -8.58 -12.54 -9.05
CA TYR A 278 -7.35 -11.86 -8.64
C TYR A 278 -7.69 -10.79 -7.62
N LEU A 279 -7.07 -10.85 -6.44
CA LEU A 279 -7.21 -9.88 -5.36
C LEU A 279 -5.85 -9.24 -5.08
N ASP A 280 -5.76 -7.93 -5.23
CA ASP A 280 -4.66 -7.13 -4.72
C ASP A 280 -5.16 -6.35 -3.51
N ILE A 281 -4.76 -6.79 -2.33
CA ILE A 281 -5.23 -6.19 -1.08
C ILE A 281 -4.07 -5.37 -0.54
N GLY A 282 -4.20 -4.05 -0.60
CA GLY A 282 -3.30 -3.08 0.01
C GLY A 282 -4.11 -1.93 0.61
N THR A 283 -3.64 -0.70 0.41
CA THR A 283 -4.37 0.50 0.85
C THR A 283 -5.74 0.59 0.19
N ASN A 284 -5.81 0.09 -1.04
CA ASN A 284 -7.00 -0.11 -1.81
C ASN A 284 -7.30 -1.62 -1.88
N GLY A 285 -8.57 -2.00 -2.05
CA GLY A 285 -8.95 -3.37 -2.35
C GLY A 285 -9.29 -3.49 -3.82
N GLU A 286 -8.28 -3.58 -4.68
CA GLU A 286 -8.45 -3.85 -6.11
C GLU A 286 -8.66 -5.34 -6.37
N MET A 287 -9.55 -5.62 -7.31
CA MET A 287 -9.90 -6.99 -7.65
C MET A 287 -10.35 -7.10 -9.10
N ALA A 288 -10.07 -8.25 -9.68
CA ALA A 288 -10.46 -8.56 -11.04
C ALA A 288 -10.83 -10.04 -11.18
N LEU A 289 -11.77 -10.31 -12.06
CA LEU A 289 -12.29 -11.65 -12.33
C LEU A 289 -12.36 -11.85 -13.83
N GLY A 290 -11.77 -12.95 -14.32
CA GLY A 290 -11.96 -13.32 -15.71
C GLY A 290 -11.12 -14.49 -16.18
N LYS A 291 -11.27 -14.75 -17.47
CA LYS A 291 -10.65 -15.85 -18.22
C LYS A 291 -10.60 -15.47 -19.69
N GLY A 292 -9.52 -15.82 -20.37
CA GLY A 292 -9.39 -15.66 -21.83
C GLY A 292 -9.42 -14.19 -22.25
N ASP A 293 -10.54 -13.76 -22.82
CA ASP A 293 -10.77 -12.42 -23.38
C ASP A 293 -11.90 -11.66 -22.68
N ARG A 294 -12.39 -12.15 -21.53
CA ARG A 294 -13.45 -11.49 -20.76
C ARG A 294 -13.02 -11.28 -19.32
N TYR A 295 -12.90 -10.00 -18.94
CA TYR A 295 -12.52 -9.59 -17.59
C TYR A 295 -13.45 -8.50 -17.04
N VAL A 296 -13.73 -8.57 -15.75
CA VAL A 296 -14.38 -7.50 -14.99
C VAL A 296 -13.52 -7.14 -13.79
N CYS A 297 -13.47 -5.87 -13.42
CA CYS A 297 -12.70 -5.42 -12.26
C CYS A 297 -13.43 -4.32 -11.50
N CYS A 298 -13.05 -4.17 -10.23
CA CYS A 298 -13.47 -3.04 -9.41
C CYS A 298 -12.40 -2.72 -8.37
N ALA A 299 -12.53 -1.56 -7.74
CA ALA A 299 -11.70 -1.15 -6.62
C ALA A 299 -12.60 -0.76 -5.45
N THR A 300 -12.21 -1.13 -4.24
CA THR A 300 -12.93 -0.83 -3.01
C THR A 300 -12.09 0.07 -2.10
N ALA A 301 -12.76 0.99 -1.40
CA ALA A 301 -12.13 1.76 -0.33
C ALA A 301 -12.09 0.92 0.96
N ALA A 302 -11.31 -0.16 0.96
CA ALA A 302 -11.11 -1.00 2.14
C ALA A 302 -10.46 -0.21 3.28
N GLY A 303 -9.64 0.79 2.94
CA GLY A 303 -8.90 1.59 3.91
C GLY A 303 -7.73 0.80 4.52
N PRO A 304 -6.85 1.48 5.27
CA PRO A 304 -5.57 0.90 5.67
C PRO A 304 -5.66 0.05 6.96
N ALA A 305 -6.87 -0.36 7.37
CA ALA A 305 -7.09 -1.11 8.61
C ALA A 305 -6.28 -2.42 8.65
N PHE A 306 -6.25 -3.13 7.50
CA PHE A 306 -5.45 -4.32 7.31
C PHE A 306 -3.93 -4.07 7.23
N GLU A 307 -3.49 -2.83 7.05
CA GLU A 307 -2.07 -2.46 7.18
C GLU A 307 -1.71 -2.08 8.64
N GLY A 308 -2.66 -2.23 9.57
CA GLY A 308 -2.54 -1.79 10.95
C GLY A 308 -2.66 -0.27 11.12
N ALA A 309 -3.01 0.48 10.07
CA ALA A 309 -3.22 1.91 10.22
C ALA A 309 -4.65 2.19 10.71
N GLN A 310 -4.81 3.22 11.55
CA GLN A 310 -6.08 3.59 12.20
C GLN A 310 -6.63 2.56 13.22
N ILE A 311 -5.88 1.50 13.48
CA ILE A 311 -6.09 0.56 14.57
C ILE A 311 -5.23 1.02 15.76
N GLU A 312 -5.78 1.02 16.98
CA GLU A 312 -5.16 1.68 18.16
C GLU A 312 -3.74 1.19 18.42
N LEU A 313 -3.56 -0.13 18.49
CA LEU A 313 -2.27 -0.79 18.62
C LEU A 313 -1.83 -1.47 17.33
N GLY A 314 -2.36 -1.00 16.19
CA GLY A 314 -1.96 -1.48 14.87
C GLY A 314 -0.63 -0.88 14.42
N MET A 315 0.15 -1.67 13.69
CA MET A 315 1.44 -1.26 13.14
C MET A 315 1.77 -2.02 11.85
N PRO A 316 2.65 -1.50 10.99
CA PRO A 316 3.19 -2.26 9.87
C PRO A 316 3.89 -3.55 10.33
N ALA A 317 4.05 -4.51 9.41
CA ALA A 317 4.82 -5.72 9.66
C ALA A 317 6.31 -5.38 9.86
N ALA A 318 6.68 -5.16 11.12
CA ALA A 318 8.02 -4.78 11.55
C ALA A 318 8.35 -5.48 12.89
N LYS A 319 9.62 -5.39 13.30
CA LYS A 319 10.09 -5.99 14.56
C LYS A 319 9.22 -5.57 15.75
N GLY A 320 8.75 -6.54 16.53
CA GLY A 320 7.83 -6.31 17.65
C GLY A 320 6.34 -6.35 17.31
N ALA A 321 5.97 -6.46 16.03
CA ALA A 321 4.58 -6.68 15.62
C ALA A 321 4.17 -8.14 15.88
N VAL A 322 2.97 -8.32 16.45
CA VAL A 322 2.29 -9.63 16.50
C VAL A 322 1.82 -9.95 15.09
N ASP A 323 2.37 -11.03 14.51
CA ASP A 323 2.14 -11.42 13.11
C ASP A 323 1.26 -12.64 12.92
N LYS A 324 1.14 -13.49 13.95
CA LYS A 324 0.19 -14.62 13.96
C LYS A 324 -0.48 -14.74 15.31
N VAL A 325 -1.73 -15.20 15.29
CA VAL A 325 -2.51 -15.49 16.49
C VAL A 325 -3.26 -16.81 16.28
N TRP A 326 -3.17 -17.73 17.24
CA TRP A 326 -3.87 -19.01 17.14
C TRP A 326 -4.37 -19.49 18.50
N LEU A 327 -5.31 -20.43 18.46
CA LEU A 327 -5.78 -21.13 19.66
C LEU A 327 -5.00 -22.43 19.84
N GLU A 328 -4.29 -22.53 20.96
CA GLU A 328 -3.69 -23.78 21.43
C GLU A 328 -4.48 -24.29 22.64
N GLY A 329 -5.35 -25.28 22.41
CA GLY A 329 -6.29 -25.77 23.42
C GLY A 329 -7.27 -24.68 23.83
N ARG A 330 -7.05 -24.06 24.99
CA ARG A 330 -7.91 -23.01 25.57
C ARG A 330 -7.16 -21.71 25.83
N ARG A 331 -6.02 -21.51 25.15
CA ARG A 331 -5.17 -20.34 25.30
C ARG A 331 -4.94 -19.70 23.96
N ILE A 332 -5.08 -18.37 23.91
CA ILE A 332 -4.63 -17.56 22.79
C ILE A 332 -3.11 -17.53 22.83
N LYS A 333 -2.49 -17.86 21.70
CA LYS A 333 -1.05 -17.85 21.46
C LYS A 333 -0.76 -16.89 20.31
N TYR A 334 0.48 -16.42 20.26
CA TYR A 334 0.91 -15.44 19.28
C TYR A 334 2.38 -15.64 18.92
N SER A 335 2.77 -15.15 17.74
CA SER A 335 4.17 -14.94 17.34
C SER A 335 4.46 -13.45 17.23
N VAL A 336 5.74 -13.08 17.28
CA VAL A 336 6.19 -11.69 17.15
C VAL A 336 7.35 -11.64 16.16
N ILE A 337 7.29 -10.72 15.20
CA ILE A 337 8.36 -10.52 14.23
C ILE A 337 9.66 -10.15 14.97
N GLY A 338 10.70 -10.92 14.70
CA GLY A 338 12.02 -10.76 15.33
C GLY A 338 12.15 -11.36 16.73
N ASN A 339 11.16 -12.13 17.20
CA ASN A 339 11.15 -12.78 18.52
C ASN A 339 11.43 -11.81 19.68
N ASP A 340 10.89 -10.59 19.60
CA ASP A 340 11.05 -9.54 20.60
C ASP A 340 9.77 -9.35 21.44
N ARG A 341 9.77 -8.40 22.36
CA ARG A 341 8.58 -7.98 23.10
C ARG A 341 7.52 -7.43 22.13
N PRO A 342 6.25 -7.85 22.24
CA PRO A 342 5.18 -7.31 21.40
C PRO A 342 4.91 -5.85 21.74
N VAL A 343 4.74 -5.02 20.70
CA VAL A 343 4.43 -3.58 20.82
C VAL A 343 3.22 -3.15 19.99
N GLY A 344 2.66 -4.06 19.19
CA GLY A 344 1.46 -3.84 18.38
C GLY A 344 1.09 -5.06 17.55
N LEU A 345 0.07 -4.94 16.70
CA LEU A 345 -0.41 -5.97 15.77
C LEU A 345 -0.21 -5.52 14.33
N CYS A 346 0.34 -6.38 13.48
CA CYS A 346 0.28 -6.16 12.04
C CYS A 346 -0.97 -6.79 11.44
N GLY A 347 -1.20 -6.51 10.16
CA GLY A 347 -2.38 -6.96 9.43
C GLY A 347 -2.69 -8.45 9.53
N SER A 348 -1.68 -9.31 9.34
CA SER A 348 -1.85 -10.76 9.44
C SER A 348 -2.25 -11.17 10.86
N GLY A 349 -1.63 -10.56 11.87
CA GLY A 349 -1.98 -10.76 13.28
C GLY A 349 -3.40 -10.29 13.63
N LEU A 350 -3.88 -9.20 13.01
CA LEU A 350 -5.25 -8.71 13.17
C LEU A 350 -6.28 -9.69 12.60
N ILE A 351 -6.05 -10.20 11.37
CA ILE A 351 -6.95 -11.19 10.74
C ILE A 351 -6.99 -12.48 11.57
N ASP A 352 -5.83 -13.00 11.97
CA ASP A 352 -5.72 -14.19 12.80
C ASP A 352 -6.41 -14.00 14.16
N ALA A 353 -6.21 -12.83 14.78
CA ALA A 353 -6.86 -12.51 16.04
C ALA A 353 -8.38 -12.53 15.88
N LEU A 354 -8.94 -11.84 14.88
CA LEU A 354 -10.38 -11.83 14.64
C LEU A 354 -10.94 -13.24 14.43
N ALA A 355 -10.29 -14.05 13.59
CA ALA A 355 -10.70 -15.44 13.36
C ALA A 355 -10.69 -16.27 14.67
N VAL A 356 -9.67 -16.08 15.50
CA VAL A 356 -9.57 -16.71 16.82
C VAL A 356 -10.66 -16.23 17.77
N LEU A 357 -10.91 -14.93 17.84
CA LEU A 357 -11.91 -14.34 18.73
C LEU A 357 -13.32 -14.83 18.36
N LEU A 358 -13.63 -14.89 17.07
CA LEU A 358 -14.89 -15.40 16.54
C LEU A 358 -15.06 -16.89 16.88
N LYS A 359 -14.04 -17.70 16.57
CA LYS A 359 -14.03 -19.14 16.87
C LYS A 359 -14.13 -19.44 18.36
N ALA A 360 -13.55 -18.59 19.20
CA ALA A 360 -13.60 -18.72 20.66
C ALA A 360 -14.94 -18.28 21.27
N GLY A 361 -15.82 -17.62 20.51
CA GLY A 361 -17.03 -16.99 21.03
C GLY A 361 -16.73 -15.81 21.94
N ILE A 362 -15.59 -15.14 21.74
CA ILE A 362 -15.27 -13.88 22.44
C ILE A 362 -15.99 -12.72 21.75
N ILE A 363 -16.11 -12.79 20.42
CA ILE A 363 -16.95 -11.90 19.62
C ILE A 363 -18.07 -12.70 18.96
N ASP A 364 -19.22 -12.07 18.73
CA ASP A 364 -20.31 -12.63 17.95
C ASP A 364 -20.15 -12.40 16.43
N GLU A 365 -21.09 -12.91 15.64
CA GLU A 365 -21.18 -12.71 14.18
C GLU A 365 -21.30 -11.24 13.76
N ASN A 366 -21.82 -10.40 14.65
CA ASN A 366 -21.87 -8.96 14.43
C ASN A 366 -20.55 -8.28 14.83
N GLY A 367 -19.54 -8.99 15.32
CA GLY A 367 -18.27 -8.44 15.77
C GLY A 367 -18.32 -7.72 17.12
N THR A 368 -19.35 -7.97 17.93
CA THR A 368 -19.49 -7.41 19.28
C THR A 368 -18.70 -8.24 20.29
N ILE A 369 -17.85 -7.60 21.09
CA ILE A 369 -17.14 -8.25 22.20
C ILE A 369 -18.17 -8.59 23.28
N LEU A 370 -18.29 -9.88 23.59
CA LEU A 370 -19.22 -10.38 24.58
C LEU A 370 -18.68 -10.18 26.00
N SER A 371 -19.60 -10.04 26.96
CA SER A 371 -19.26 -9.85 28.38
C SER A 371 -20.14 -10.71 29.29
N GLY A 372 -19.82 -10.70 30.59
CA GLY A 372 -20.66 -11.34 31.60
C GLY A 372 -20.94 -12.82 31.34
N GLN A 373 -22.22 -13.18 31.25
CA GLN A 373 -22.66 -14.56 31.08
C GLN A 373 -22.55 -15.08 29.64
N GLU A 374 -22.57 -14.18 28.65
CA GLU A 374 -22.49 -14.52 27.23
C GLU A 374 -21.06 -14.91 26.83
N LEU A 375 -20.06 -14.32 27.50
CA LEU A 375 -18.66 -14.66 27.30
C LEU A 375 -18.32 -16.03 27.92
N PRO A 376 -17.79 -16.99 27.12
CA PRO A 376 -17.39 -18.30 27.63
C PRO A 376 -16.42 -18.18 28.80
N ILE A 377 -16.68 -18.92 29.88
CA ILE A 377 -15.94 -18.82 31.15
C ILE A 377 -14.43 -18.90 30.96
N LEU A 378 -13.97 -19.72 30.01
CA LEU A 378 -12.56 -19.96 29.71
C LEU A 378 -11.83 -18.71 29.19
N PHE A 379 -12.55 -17.76 28.59
CA PHE A 379 -11.98 -16.58 27.94
C PHE A 379 -12.25 -15.27 28.68
N ARG A 380 -12.97 -15.30 29.81
CA ARG A 380 -13.29 -14.09 30.59
C ARG A 380 -12.07 -13.29 31.04
N SER A 381 -10.94 -13.95 31.29
CA SER A 381 -9.71 -13.27 31.69
C SER A 381 -9.03 -12.50 30.55
N TYR A 382 -9.46 -12.69 29.30
CA TYR A 382 -8.91 -11.97 28.15
C TYR A 382 -9.66 -10.66 27.88
N VAL A 383 -10.89 -10.50 28.38
CA VAL A 383 -11.72 -9.32 28.12
C VAL A 383 -11.65 -8.36 29.31
N PHE A 384 -11.45 -7.08 29.03
CA PHE A 384 -11.33 -6.02 30.04
C PHE A 384 -11.88 -4.70 29.51
N GLU A 385 -12.11 -3.74 30.41
CA GLU A 385 -12.61 -2.40 30.07
C GLU A 385 -11.45 -1.44 29.81
N VAL A 386 -11.60 -0.62 28.77
CA VAL A 386 -10.71 0.48 28.40
C VAL A 386 -11.51 1.79 28.34
N GLU A 387 -10.85 2.92 28.56
CA GLU A 387 -11.46 4.24 28.35
C GLU A 387 -11.72 4.41 26.85
N ALA A 388 -12.96 4.72 26.45
CA ALA A 388 -13.26 5.03 25.05
C ALA A 388 -12.64 6.39 24.64
N GLU A 389 -12.37 6.58 23.34
CA GLU A 389 -11.97 7.88 22.81
C GLU A 389 -13.02 8.96 23.16
N GLU A 390 -12.55 10.14 23.61
CA GLU A 390 -13.40 11.26 24.02
C GLU A 390 -14.34 11.68 22.88
N THR A 391 -15.61 11.29 22.95
CA THR A 391 -16.68 12.00 22.26
C THR A 391 -17.24 13.06 23.21
N ALA A 392 -17.62 14.23 22.67
CA ALA A 392 -17.93 15.45 23.42
C ALA A 392 -19.13 15.38 24.39
N GLN A 393 -19.65 14.19 24.73
CA GLN A 393 -20.79 14.01 25.63
C GLN A 393 -20.84 12.74 26.51
N SER A 394 -19.85 11.82 26.51
CA SER A 394 -19.79 10.76 27.53
C SER A 394 -18.43 10.05 27.58
N THR A 395 -17.96 9.71 28.78
CA THR A 395 -16.92 8.70 29.03
C THR A 395 -17.59 7.34 29.17
N GLU A 396 -17.91 6.70 28.04
CA GLU A 396 -18.32 5.29 28.06
C GLU A 396 -17.08 4.39 28.16
N LEU A 397 -17.19 3.30 28.92
CA LEU A 397 -16.18 2.25 28.95
C LEU A 397 -16.40 1.35 27.74
N SER A 398 -15.34 1.10 26.98
CA SER A 398 -15.36 0.16 25.85
C SER A 398 -14.69 -1.15 26.25
N LEU A 399 -15.06 -2.25 25.61
CA LEU A 399 -14.41 -3.54 25.84
C LEU A 399 -13.21 -3.71 24.91
N ALA A 400 -12.18 -4.36 25.44
CA ALA A 400 -11.00 -4.77 24.70
C ALA A 400 -10.63 -6.22 25.02
N VAL A 401 -9.95 -6.88 24.08
CA VAL A 401 -9.47 -8.24 24.22
C VAL A 401 -7.94 -8.26 24.22
N HIS A 402 -7.35 -8.81 25.27
CA HIS A 402 -5.92 -9.04 25.36
C HIS A 402 -5.48 -10.12 24.37
N ILE A 403 -4.48 -9.80 23.54
CA ILE A 403 -3.86 -10.74 22.59
C ILE A 403 -2.46 -11.15 23.07
N ALA A 404 -1.65 -10.16 23.49
CA ALA A 404 -0.31 -10.36 24.00
C ALA A 404 -0.01 -9.38 25.16
N PRO A 405 1.09 -9.54 25.92
CA PRO A 405 1.44 -8.64 27.00
C PRO A 405 1.55 -7.18 26.55
N GLY A 406 0.59 -6.34 26.95
CA GLY A 406 0.51 -4.93 26.54
C GLY A 406 -0.05 -4.69 25.14
N VAL A 407 -0.62 -5.72 24.49
CA VAL A 407 -1.26 -5.62 23.17
C VAL A 407 -2.67 -6.18 23.24
N TYR A 408 -3.64 -5.39 22.79
CA TYR A 408 -5.07 -5.69 22.80
C TYR A 408 -5.75 -5.18 21.54
N ILE A 409 -6.99 -5.63 21.32
CA ILE A 409 -7.89 -5.18 20.24
C ILE A 409 -9.14 -4.63 20.89
N THR A 410 -9.55 -3.42 20.51
CA THR A 410 -10.78 -2.79 21.02
C THR A 410 -12.00 -3.13 20.19
N GLN A 411 -13.18 -2.84 20.72
CA GLN A 411 -14.42 -2.90 19.96
C GLN A 411 -14.37 -2.03 18.68
N GLU A 412 -13.76 -0.85 18.76
CA GLU A 412 -13.66 0.07 17.62
C GLU A 412 -12.71 -0.46 16.54
N ASP A 413 -11.60 -1.07 16.93
CA ASP A 413 -10.68 -1.74 16.01
C ASP A 413 -11.40 -2.84 15.21
N ILE A 414 -12.25 -3.64 15.89
CA ILE A 414 -13.08 -4.66 15.22
C ILE A 414 -14.02 -4.01 14.20
N ARG A 415 -14.69 -2.89 14.56
CA ARG A 415 -15.57 -2.16 13.63
C ARG A 415 -14.82 -1.67 12.40
N LYS A 416 -13.61 -1.11 12.57
CA LYS A 416 -12.78 -0.65 11.44
C LYS A 416 -12.39 -1.81 10.52
N LEU A 417 -12.06 -2.97 11.08
CA LEU A 417 -11.75 -4.17 10.30
C LEU A 417 -12.99 -4.72 9.57
N GLN A 418 -14.18 -4.69 10.19
CA GLN A 418 -15.44 -5.08 9.54
C GLN A 418 -15.77 -4.19 8.33
N LEU A 419 -15.56 -2.88 8.43
CA LEU A 419 -15.74 -1.96 7.30
C LEU A 419 -14.81 -2.33 6.14
N ALA A 420 -13.52 -2.56 6.42
CA ALA A 420 -12.54 -2.94 5.42
C ALA A 420 -12.87 -4.28 4.73
N LYS A 421 -13.15 -5.30 5.56
CA LYS A 421 -13.56 -6.64 5.12
C LYS A 421 -14.82 -6.59 4.27
N GLY A 422 -15.86 -5.89 4.75
CA GLY A 422 -17.16 -5.81 4.10
C GLY A 422 -17.07 -5.17 2.72
N ALA A 423 -16.19 -4.17 2.56
CA ALA A 423 -15.96 -3.50 1.29
C ALA A 423 -15.40 -4.48 0.26
N ILE A 424 -14.38 -5.26 0.65
CA ILE A 424 -13.74 -6.25 -0.21
C ILE A 424 -14.72 -7.37 -0.58
N ALA A 425 -15.41 -7.95 0.40
CA ALA A 425 -16.34 -9.05 0.18
C ALA A 425 -17.53 -8.63 -0.71
N ALA A 426 -18.08 -7.42 -0.52
CA ALA A 426 -19.12 -6.88 -1.39
C ALA A 426 -18.62 -6.63 -2.82
N GLY A 427 -17.39 -6.13 -2.98
CA GLY A 427 -16.76 -6.00 -4.30
C GLY A 427 -16.64 -7.34 -5.02
N ILE A 428 -16.20 -8.39 -4.32
CA ILE A 428 -16.10 -9.75 -4.86
C ILE A 428 -17.47 -10.26 -5.32
N GLU A 429 -18.51 -10.04 -4.52
CA GLU A 429 -19.87 -10.45 -4.90
C GLU A 429 -20.38 -9.69 -6.13
N VAL A 430 -20.08 -8.39 -6.26
CA VAL A 430 -20.40 -7.63 -7.48
C VAL A 430 -19.69 -8.24 -8.68
N LEU A 431 -18.42 -8.61 -8.58
CA LEU A 431 -17.71 -9.26 -9.68
C LEU A 431 -18.38 -10.58 -10.10
N PHE A 432 -18.81 -11.41 -9.14
CA PHE A 432 -19.55 -12.64 -9.45
C PHE A 432 -20.87 -12.37 -10.16
N LYS A 433 -21.65 -11.37 -9.70
CA LYS A 433 -22.90 -10.96 -10.34
C LYS A 433 -22.67 -10.46 -11.76
N GLU A 434 -21.69 -9.59 -11.97
CA GLU A 434 -21.37 -9.00 -13.28
C GLU A 434 -20.76 -10.00 -14.27
N TYR A 435 -20.01 -10.97 -13.77
CA TYR A 435 -19.48 -12.05 -14.62
C TYR A 435 -20.55 -13.10 -14.92
N GLY A 436 -21.50 -13.31 -14.01
CA GLY A 436 -22.54 -14.33 -14.08
C GLY A 436 -22.07 -15.69 -13.60
N CYS A 437 -21.29 -15.72 -12.52
CA CYS A 437 -20.75 -16.95 -11.94
C CYS A 437 -20.96 -17.01 -10.41
N THR A 438 -20.57 -18.14 -9.82
CA THR A 438 -20.60 -18.38 -8.38
C THR A 438 -19.20 -18.78 -7.89
N PRO A 439 -18.92 -18.71 -6.58
CA PRO A 439 -17.63 -19.16 -6.03
C PRO A 439 -17.22 -20.58 -6.49
N CYS A 440 -18.19 -21.49 -6.65
CA CYS A 440 -17.96 -22.84 -7.12
C CYS A 440 -17.35 -22.92 -8.53
N ASN A 441 -17.58 -21.91 -9.37
CA ASN A 441 -17.08 -21.85 -10.75
C ASN A 441 -15.65 -21.34 -10.88
N ILE A 442 -15.10 -20.70 -9.83
CA ILE A 442 -13.74 -20.17 -9.86
C ILE A 442 -12.75 -21.32 -9.90
N ASP A 443 -11.73 -21.25 -10.74
CA ASP A 443 -10.68 -22.26 -10.81
C ASP A 443 -9.53 -21.92 -9.86
N VAL A 444 -9.17 -20.63 -9.80
CA VAL A 444 -8.04 -20.13 -9.01
C VAL A 444 -8.41 -18.82 -8.32
N LEU A 445 -8.04 -18.69 -7.05
CA LEU A 445 -8.07 -17.44 -6.31
C LEU A 445 -6.63 -16.99 -6.07
N THR A 446 -6.26 -15.82 -6.59
CA THR A 446 -4.91 -15.29 -6.50
C THR A 446 -4.87 -14.12 -5.53
N PHE A 447 -3.97 -14.17 -4.55
CA PHE A 447 -3.66 -13.08 -3.63
C PHE A 447 -2.32 -12.47 -4.01
N ALA A 448 -2.36 -11.22 -4.47
CA ALA A 448 -1.20 -10.40 -4.75
C ALA A 448 -0.97 -9.35 -3.66
N GLY A 449 0.16 -8.64 -3.80
CA GLY A 449 0.49 -7.50 -2.95
C GLY A 449 1.18 -7.89 -1.64
N GLY A 450 1.83 -6.90 -1.04
CA GLY A 450 2.64 -7.09 0.17
C GLY A 450 1.85 -7.65 1.34
N PHE A 451 0.57 -7.32 1.46
CA PHE A 451 -0.31 -7.85 2.51
C PHE A 451 -0.81 -9.26 2.18
N GLY A 452 -1.28 -9.50 0.95
CA GLY A 452 -1.80 -10.79 0.49
C GLY A 452 -0.88 -11.99 0.77
N ASN A 453 0.44 -11.80 0.71
CA ASN A 453 1.44 -12.86 0.90
C ASN A 453 1.65 -13.36 2.34
N TYR A 454 1.12 -12.68 3.36
CA TYR A 454 1.36 -13.08 4.77
C TYR A 454 0.08 -13.39 5.55
N ILE A 455 -1.08 -13.23 4.92
CA ILE A 455 -2.37 -13.51 5.55
C ILE A 455 -2.60 -15.01 5.60
N ASP A 456 -3.00 -15.55 6.75
CA ASP A 456 -3.54 -16.90 6.81
C ASP A 456 -4.89 -16.95 6.07
N LYS A 457 -4.95 -17.74 5.00
CA LYS A 457 -6.12 -17.79 4.11
C LYS A 457 -7.33 -18.40 4.81
N ALA A 458 -7.12 -19.32 5.76
CA ALA A 458 -8.21 -19.90 6.52
C ALA A 458 -8.78 -18.88 7.51
N SER A 459 -7.93 -18.08 8.17
CA SER A 459 -8.38 -16.96 9.01
C SER A 459 -9.14 -15.91 8.18
N ALA A 460 -8.63 -15.53 7.01
CA ALA A 460 -9.29 -14.57 6.12
C ALA A 460 -10.66 -15.06 5.61
N ALA A 461 -10.76 -16.33 5.21
CA ALA A 461 -12.04 -16.94 4.85
C ALA A 461 -13.01 -17.02 6.05
N ALA A 462 -12.48 -17.38 7.24
CA ALA A 462 -13.27 -17.52 8.45
C ALA A 462 -13.87 -16.20 8.96
N ILE A 463 -13.19 -15.07 8.72
CA ILE A 463 -13.75 -13.75 8.98
C ILE A 463 -14.58 -13.23 7.82
N GLY A 464 -14.82 -14.01 6.76
CA GLY A 464 -15.66 -13.65 5.61
C GLY A 464 -15.04 -12.65 4.63
N LEU A 465 -13.71 -12.52 4.56
CA LEU A 465 -13.04 -11.61 3.60
C LEU A 465 -13.28 -12.04 2.14
N PHE A 466 -13.38 -13.35 1.93
CA PHE A 466 -13.74 -13.98 0.67
C PHE A 466 -14.51 -15.28 0.95
N PRO A 467 -15.23 -15.84 -0.04
CA PRO A 467 -16.04 -17.04 0.16
C PRO A 467 -15.22 -18.26 0.62
N GLN A 468 -15.71 -18.97 1.63
CA GLN A 468 -15.04 -20.14 2.23
C GLN A 468 -14.76 -21.25 1.20
N GLU A 469 -15.61 -21.38 0.17
CA GLU A 469 -15.49 -22.36 -0.91
C GLU A 469 -14.25 -22.15 -1.78
N LEU A 470 -13.61 -20.98 -1.71
CA LEU A 470 -12.41 -20.66 -2.47
C LEU A 470 -11.12 -20.93 -1.69
N LEU A 471 -11.19 -21.34 -0.42
CA LEU A 471 -10.01 -21.53 0.42
C LEU A 471 -9.00 -22.50 -0.22
N ASP A 472 -9.47 -23.64 -0.73
CA ASP A 472 -8.60 -24.65 -1.36
C ASP A 472 -8.06 -24.21 -2.74
N LYS A 473 -8.56 -23.10 -3.28
CA LYS A 473 -8.17 -22.51 -4.57
C LYS A 473 -7.26 -21.29 -4.40
N ALA A 474 -7.05 -20.85 -3.16
CA ALA A 474 -6.26 -19.67 -2.83
C ALA A 474 -4.75 -19.93 -3.03
N LYS A 475 -4.09 -19.05 -3.78
CA LYS A 475 -2.65 -19.06 -4.06
C LYS A 475 -2.06 -17.66 -3.85
N GLU A 476 -0.84 -17.63 -3.34
CA GLU A 476 -0.05 -16.41 -3.18
C GLU A 476 0.86 -16.23 -4.40
N VAL A 477 1.00 -15.00 -4.89
CA VAL A 477 1.78 -14.70 -6.11
C VAL A 477 2.86 -13.64 -5.92
N GLY A 478 3.15 -13.23 -4.68
CA GLY A 478 4.21 -12.26 -4.41
C GLY A 478 3.86 -10.86 -4.89
N ASN A 479 4.87 -10.14 -5.38
CA ASN A 479 4.68 -8.88 -6.09
C ASN A 479 4.34 -9.16 -7.57
N ALA A 480 3.09 -9.49 -7.85
CA ALA A 480 2.64 -9.79 -9.20
C ALA A 480 2.79 -8.60 -10.17
N ALA A 481 2.58 -7.37 -9.71
CA ALA A 481 2.80 -6.17 -10.52
C ALA A 481 4.28 -6.01 -10.92
N GLY A 482 5.19 -6.18 -9.96
CA GLY A 482 6.63 -6.17 -10.20
C GLY A 482 7.09 -7.28 -11.16
N ASN A 483 6.60 -8.51 -10.96
CA ASN A 483 6.89 -9.64 -11.84
C ASN A 483 6.36 -9.41 -13.26
N GLY A 484 5.12 -8.92 -13.39
CA GLY A 484 4.55 -8.54 -14.69
C GLY A 484 5.35 -7.43 -15.37
N ALA A 485 5.85 -6.46 -14.61
CA ALA A 485 6.73 -5.41 -15.15
C ALA A 485 8.06 -5.98 -15.67
N VAL A 486 8.67 -6.94 -14.95
CA VAL A 486 9.87 -7.68 -15.40
C VAL A 486 9.57 -8.44 -16.69
N SER A 487 8.46 -9.19 -16.73
CA SER A 487 8.04 -9.96 -17.91
C SER A 487 7.85 -9.08 -19.15
N ALA A 488 7.20 -7.93 -19.04
CA ALA A 488 7.01 -6.99 -20.16
C ALA A 488 8.30 -6.24 -20.56
N ALA A 489 9.25 -6.06 -19.64
CA ALA A 489 10.58 -5.56 -20.00
C ALA A 489 11.33 -6.56 -20.90
N LEU A 490 11.17 -7.86 -20.64
CA LEU A 490 11.84 -8.96 -21.32
C LEU A 490 11.16 -9.41 -22.61
N SER A 491 9.82 -9.41 -22.66
CA SER A 491 9.04 -10.00 -23.75
C SER A 491 8.02 -9.03 -24.31
N GLN A 492 8.04 -8.90 -25.65
CA GLN A 492 7.05 -8.15 -26.39
C GLN A 492 5.68 -8.83 -26.34
N GLU A 493 5.64 -10.16 -26.32
CA GLU A 493 4.41 -10.95 -26.19
C GLU A 493 3.74 -10.72 -24.83
N ALA A 494 4.52 -10.64 -23.75
CA ALA A 494 4.02 -10.30 -22.42
C ALA A 494 3.41 -8.89 -22.40
N TRP A 495 4.06 -7.92 -23.05
CA TRP A 495 3.54 -6.57 -23.20
C TRP A 495 2.22 -6.53 -24.00
N GLU A 496 2.16 -7.24 -25.13
CA GLU A 496 0.94 -7.32 -25.95
C GLU A 496 -0.22 -7.99 -25.21
N ARG A 497 0.07 -9.02 -24.41
CA ARG A 497 -0.92 -9.65 -23.53
C ARG A 497 -1.47 -8.68 -22.49
N ALA A 498 -0.64 -7.81 -21.90
CA ALA A 498 -1.10 -6.81 -20.96
C ALA A 498 -2.07 -5.79 -21.62
N LEU A 499 -1.78 -5.39 -22.86
CA LEU A 499 -2.65 -4.52 -23.65
C LEU A 499 -3.98 -5.21 -23.97
N GLU A 500 -3.96 -6.49 -24.35
CA GLU A 500 -5.17 -7.28 -24.61
C GLU A 500 -6.04 -7.41 -23.35
N ILE A 501 -5.43 -7.79 -22.22
CA ILE A 501 -6.14 -7.92 -20.93
C ILE A 501 -6.80 -6.59 -20.57
N SER A 502 -6.07 -5.48 -20.64
CA SER A 502 -6.62 -4.17 -20.32
C SER A 502 -7.76 -3.78 -21.27
N GLY A 503 -7.58 -3.96 -22.59
CA GLY A 503 -8.59 -3.64 -23.59
C GLY A 503 -9.89 -4.44 -23.47
N ASN A 504 -9.79 -5.65 -22.90
CA ASN A 504 -10.92 -6.55 -22.65
C ASN A 504 -11.48 -6.47 -21.21
N MET A 505 -10.89 -5.63 -20.35
CA MET A 505 -11.30 -5.49 -18.96
C MET A 505 -12.32 -4.39 -18.79
N ARG A 506 -13.48 -4.75 -18.23
CA ARG A 506 -14.55 -3.79 -17.90
C ARG A 506 -14.51 -3.42 -16.43
N TYR A 507 -14.29 -2.15 -16.15
CA TYR A 507 -14.40 -1.60 -14.80
C TYR A 507 -15.87 -1.45 -14.36
N ILE A 508 -16.15 -1.83 -13.10
CA ILE A 508 -17.44 -1.70 -12.45
C ILE A 508 -17.32 -0.63 -11.35
N GLU A 509 -18.08 0.46 -11.51
CA GLU A 509 -18.12 1.55 -10.52
C GLU A 509 -19.06 1.20 -9.36
N LEU A 510 -18.49 0.67 -8.27
CA LEU A 510 -19.20 0.20 -7.09
C LEU A 510 -20.08 1.28 -6.45
N ALA A 511 -19.63 2.55 -6.44
CA ALA A 511 -20.39 3.64 -5.83
C ALA A 511 -21.72 3.91 -6.55
N SER A 512 -21.82 3.54 -7.82
CA SER A 512 -23.04 3.66 -8.64
C SER A 512 -23.76 2.33 -8.83
N TYR A 513 -23.23 1.23 -8.29
CA TYR A 513 -23.75 -0.10 -8.53
C TYR A 513 -25.05 -0.33 -7.74
N PRO A 514 -26.14 -0.80 -8.39
CA PRO A 514 -27.40 -1.04 -7.70
C PRO A 514 -27.24 -1.97 -6.49
N HIS A 515 -27.82 -1.61 -5.36
CA HIS A 515 -27.79 -2.39 -4.12
C HIS A 515 -26.40 -2.63 -3.51
N PHE A 516 -25.33 -1.95 -3.97
CA PHE A 516 -24.00 -2.11 -3.39
C PHE A 516 -23.96 -1.82 -1.88
N ASN A 517 -24.64 -0.78 -1.42
CA ASN A 517 -24.70 -0.45 0.00
C ASN A 517 -25.39 -1.52 0.84
N GLU A 518 -26.40 -2.20 0.30
CA GLU A 518 -27.09 -3.30 0.98
C GLU A 518 -26.13 -4.50 1.11
N MET A 519 -25.48 -4.87 0.01
CA MET A 519 -24.46 -5.93 -0.01
C MET A 519 -23.29 -5.62 0.94
N TYR A 520 -22.80 -4.38 0.93
CA TYR A 520 -21.74 -3.92 1.84
C TYR A 520 -22.14 -4.09 3.31
N VAL A 521 -23.37 -3.70 3.68
CA VAL A 521 -23.87 -3.85 5.05
C VAL A 521 -23.99 -5.31 5.44
N GLU A 522 -24.50 -6.17 4.55
CA GLU A 522 -24.59 -7.61 4.79
C GLU A 522 -23.21 -8.23 5.03
N HIS A 523 -22.20 -7.80 4.27
CA HIS A 523 -20.82 -8.28 4.39
C HIS A 523 -20.02 -7.69 5.55
N MET A 524 -20.54 -6.73 6.31
CA MET A 524 -19.86 -6.25 7.53
C MET A 524 -19.88 -7.31 8.65
N ASN A 525 -20.87 -8.19 8.68
CA ASN A 525 -20.93 -9.31 9.62
C ASN A 525 -19.90 -10.39 9.25
N PHE A 526 -19.44 -11.14 10.24
CA PHE A 526 -18.44 -12.19 10.07
C PHE A 526 -19.03 -13.49 9.51
#